data_AF-A0A1J5DD83-F1
#
_entry.id   AF-A0A1J5DD83-F1
#
_cell.length_a   1.000
_cell.length_b   1.000
_cell.length_c   1.000
_cell.angle_alpha   90.00
_cell.angle_beta   90.00
_cell.angle_gamma   90.00
#
_symmetry.space_group_name_H-M   'P 1'
#
loop_
_entity.id
_entity.type
_entity.pdbx_description
1 polymer ?
#
loop_
_entity_poly.entity_id
_entity_poly.type
_entity_poly.pdbx_seq_one_letter_code
_entity_poly.pdbx_strand_id
1 'polypeptide(L)'
;MKASLNVFFAVLVALLFALPTQVMAQEVKLPDQVVSLFTELGAGLEAAGTDCDKVAVAITTWSNKNADTMKTLGKKMEEGPELSPEEQVKLEEKLAPAMEKLFGAAMQCAEHEGTQKAFEAMDKLMGGAEAAPQP
;
A
#
# COMPACT_ATOMS: atom_id res chain seq x y z
N MET A 1 13.07 -54.47 40.92
CA MET A 1 13.15 -53.03 40.68
C MET A 1 13.33 -52.77 39.19
N LYS A 2 12.33 -52.20 38.52
CA LYS A 2 12.43 -51.24 37.42
C LYS A 2 11.04 -51.07 36.82
N ALA A 3 10.33 -50.11 37.41
CA ALA A 3 9.27 -49.38 36.73
C ALA A 3 9.88 -48.54 35.59
N SER A 4 9.01 -47.93 34.79
CA SER A 4 9.29 -46.91 33.76
C SER A 4 9.33 -47.43 32.32
N LEU A 5 8.19 -47.88 31.81
CA LEU A 5 7.95 -47.97 30.37
C LEU A 5 6.46 -47.73 30.06
N ASN A 6 5.89 -46.59 30.47
CA ASN A 6 4.44 -46.37 30.28
C ASN A 6 3.97 -44.90 30.15
N VAL A 7 4.83 -43.96 29.76
CA VAL A 7 4.39 -42.54 29.68
C VAL A 7 4.73 -41.84 28.36
N PHE A 8 5.68 -42.33 27.57
CA PHE A 8 6.14 -41.59 26.40
C PHE A 8 5.31 -41.79 25.11
N PHE A 9 4.49 -42.85 25.01
CA PHE A 9 3.75 -43.14 23.77
C PHE A 9 2.34 -42.51 23.69
N ALA A 10 1.79 -41.99 24.79
CA ALA A 10 0.45 -41.40 24.80
C ALA A 10 0.41 -39.90 24.42
N VAL A 11 1.56 -39.22 24.41
CA VAL A 11 1.60 -37.77 24.13
C VAL A 11 1.71 -37.47 22.62
N LEU A 12 2.08 -38.44 21.78
CA LEU A 12 2.34 -38.21 20.36
C LEU A 12 1.09 -38.19 19.46
N VAL A 13 -0.07 -38.69 19.93
CA VAL A 13 -1.31 -38.78 19.12
C VAL A 13 -2.29 -37.62 19.40
N ALA A 14 -2.10 -36.87 20.49
CA ALA A 14 -2.98 -35.78 20.88
C ALA A 14 -2.63 -34.39 20.28
N LEU A 15 -1.49 -34.27 19.58
CA LEU A 15 -1.02 -32.99 19.01
C LEU A 15 -1.37 -32.78 17.53
N LEU A 16 -2.17 -33.65 16.92
CA LEU A 16 -2.61 -33.54 15.52
C LEU A 16 -4.01 -32.91 15.33
N PHE A 17 -4.67 -32.42 16.39
CA PHE A 17 -6.05 -31.92 16.35
C PHE A 17 -6.26 -30.48 16.82
N ALA A 18 -5.22 -29.63 16.83
CA ALA A 18 -5.37 -28.27 17.36
C ALA A 18 -4.54 -27.21 16.64
N LEU A 19 -4.43 -27.28 15.31
CA LEU A 19 -4.21 -26.07 14.54
C LEU A 19 -5.57 -25.67 13.97
N PRO A 20 -6.25 -24.67 14.54
CA PRO A 20 -7.24 -23.97 13.76
C PRO A 20 -6.47 -23.40 12.56
N THR A 21 -6.70 -23.99 11.39
CA THR A 21 -6.53 -23.31 10.11
C THR A 21 -7.54 -22.18 10.07
N GLN A 22 -7.38 -21.21 10.95
CA GLN A 22 -7.75 -19.84 10.71
C GLN A 22 -6.82 -19.40 9.60
N VAL A 23 -7.23 -19.74 8.38
CA VAL A 23 -7.17 -18.80 7.28
C VAL A 23 -7.92 -17.58 7.81
N MET A 24 -7.21 -16.75 8.59
CA MET A 24 -7.43 -15.33 8.61
C MET A 24 -7.19 -14.95 7.15
N ALA A 25 -8.23 -15.09 6.33
CA ALA A 25 -8.40 -14.31 5.14
C ALA A 25 -8.32 -12.89 5.69
N GLN A 26 -7.11 -12.34 5.65
CA GLN A 26 -6.84 -10.99 6.08
C GLN A 26 -7.62 -10.17 5.05
N GLU A 27 -8.87 -9.87 5.37
CA GLU A 27 -9.63 -8.79 4.75
C GLU A 27 -8.86 -7.53 5.11
N VAL A 28 -7.77 -7.30 4.40
CA VAL A 28 -7.11 -6.02 4.44
C VAL A 28 -8.15 -5.07 3.90
N LYS A 29 -8.79 -4.33 4.81
CA LYS A 29 -9.74 -3.28 4.46
C LYS A 29 -9.02 -2.38 3.47
N LEU A 30 -9.60 -2.26 2.28
CA LEU A 30 -9.08 -1.45 1.19
C LEU A 30 -8.56 -0.07 1.66
N PRO A 31 -9.24 0.64 2.60
CA PRO A 31 -8.72 1.84 3.26
C PRO A 31 -7.31 1.72 3.87
N ASP A 32 -7.00 0.66 4.63
CA ASP A 32 -5.71 0.51 5.31
C ASP A 32 -4.58 0.18 4.30
N GLN A 33 -4.91 -0.52 3.23
CA GLN A 33 -3.99 -0.81 2.13
C GLN A 33 -3.57 0.47 1.40
N VAL A 34 -4.54 1.35 1.09
CA VAL A 34 -4.30 2.64 0.47
C VAL A 34 -3.44 3.52 1.40
N VAL A 35 -3.80 3.62 2.69
CA VAL A 35 -3.02 4.39 3.68
C VAL A 35 -1.57 3.92 3.77
N SER A 36 -1.35 2.61 3.83
CA SER A 36 0.01 2.05 3.91
C SER A 36 0.85 2.42 2.68
N LEU A 37 0.27 2.33 1.48
CA LEU A 37 0.96 2.61 0.23
C LEU A 37 1.39 4.07 0.11
N PHE A 38 0.46 5.00 0.37
CA PHE A 38 0.76 6.43 0.31
C PHE A 38 1.68 6.87 1.45
N THR A 39 1.59 6.24 2.63
CA THR A 39 2.54 6.49 3.73
C THR A 39 3.97 6.11 3.33
N GLU A 40 4.15 4.96 2.66
CA GLU A 40 5.45 4.54 2.13
C GLU A 40 5.99 5.55 1.10
N LEU A 41 5.14 6.00 0.17
CA LEU A 41 5.52 7.02 -0.81
C LEU A 41 5.92 8.33 -0.12
N GLY A 42 5.11 8.80 0.82
CA GLY A 42 5.38 10.01 1.61
C GLY A 42 6.72 9.94 2.36
N ALA A 43 7.06 8.78 2.94
CA ALA A 43 8.35 8.59 3.59
C ALA A 43 9.52 8.63 2.58
N GLY A 44 9.34 8.07 1.37
CA GLY A 44 10.32 8.16 0.29
C GLY A 44 10.56 9.60 -0.16
N LEU A 45 9.50 10.40 -0.27
CA LEU A 45 9.58 11.83 -0.63
C LEU A 45 10.24 12.66 0.46
N GLU A 46 9.90 12.41 1.73
CA GLU A 46 10.54 13.08 2.87
C GLU A 46 12.05 12.78 2.91
N ALA A 47 12.44 11.53 2.66
CA ALA A 47 13.86 11.14 2.59
C ALA A 47 14.60 11.78 1.40
N ALA A 48 13.91 12.01 0.28
CA ALA A 48 14.45 12.75 -0.86
C ALA A 48 14.62 14.25 -0.56
N GLY A 49 13.77 14.81 0.31
CA GLY A 49 13.82 16.21 0.71
C GLY A 49 13.59 17.13 -0.48
N THR A 50 14.49 18.11 -0.67
CA THR A 50 14.37 19.09 -1.74
C THR A 50 15.09 18.70 -3.04
N ASP A 51 15.67 17.50 -3.11
CA ASP A 51 16.45 17.02 -4.26
C ASP A 51 15.52 16.40 -5.32
N CYS A 52 15.25 17.14 -6.39
CA CYS A 52 14.27 16.73 -7.40
C CYS A 52 14.66 15.47 -8.19
N ASP A 53 15.97 15.17 -8.32
CA ASP A 53 16.41 13.90 -8.89
C ASP A 53 16.05 12.73 -7.97
N LYS A 54 16.27 12.89 -6.66
CA LYS A 54 15.89 11.87 -5.67
C LYS A 54 14.37 11.72 -5.55
N VAL A 55 13.61 12.81 -5.67
CA VAL A 55 12.15 12.76 -5.72
C VAL A 55 11.69 11.92 -6.93
N ALA A 56 12.23 12.18 -8.12
CA ALA A 56 11.91 11.42 -9.32
C ALA A 56 12.24 9.92 -9.15
N VAL A 57 13.40 9.60 -8.58
CA VAL A 57 13.81 8.21 -8.28
C VAL A 57 12.89 7.57 -7.25
N ALA A 58 12.51 8.29 -6.18
CA ALA A 58 11.63 7.78 -5.14
C ALA A 58 10.24 7.42 -5.71
N ILE A 59 9.64 8.34 -6.48
CA ILE A 59 8.33 8.12 -7.14
C ILE A 59 8.41 6.94 -8.10
N THR A 60 9.43 6.90 -8.96
CA THR A 60 9.60 5.82 -9.95
C THR A 60 9.80 4.46 -9.28
N THR A 61 10.65 4.41 -8.25
CA THR A 61 10.94 3.17 -7.51
C THR A 61 9.71 2.66 -6.80
N TRP A 62 9.00 3.53 -6.09
CA TRP A 62 7.76 3.18 -5.41
C TRP A 62 6.69 2.72 -6.40
N SER A 63 6.53 3.44 -7.52
CA SER A 63 5.53 3.10 -8.56
C SER A 63 5.80 1.72 -9.16
N ASN A 64 7.06 1.43 -9.51
CA ASN A 64 7.45 0.13 -10.06
C ASN A 64 7.27 -1.00 -9.05
N LYS A 65 7.63 -0.77 -7.78
CA LYS A 65 7.47 -1.76 -6.70
C LYS A 65 5.99 -2.09 -6.45
N ASN A 66 5.11 -1.10 -6.58
CA ASN A 66 3.70 -1.22 -6.20
C ASN A 66 2.73 -1.30 -7.38
N ALA A 67 3.22 -1.38 -8.62
CA ALA A 67 2.41 -1.30 -9.83
C ALA A 67 1.21 -2.28 -9.84
N ASP A 68 1.44 -3.55 -9.51
CA ASP A 68 0.37 -4.56 -9.51
C ASP A 68 -0.62 -4.35 -8.36
N THR A 69 -0.14 -3.88 -7.21
CA THR A 69 -0.97 -3.52 -6.07
C THR A 69 -1.86 -2.33 -6.41
N MET A 70 -1.31 -1.29 -7.05
CA MET A 70 -2.05 -0.10 -7.47
C MET A 70 -3.14 -0.44 -8.50
N LYS A 71 -2.83 -1.26 -9.51
CA LYS A 71 -3.82 -1.74 -10.49
C LYS A 71 -4.95 -2.54 -9.82
N THR A 72 -4.59 -3.42 -8.89
CA THR A 72 -5.56 -4.23 -8.14
C THR A 72 -6.44 -3.35 -7.26
N LEU A 73 -5.86 -2.33 -6.61
CA LEU A 73 -6.59 -1.39 -5.77
C LEU A 73 -7.54 -0.51 -6.59
N GLY A 74 -7.11 0.02 -7.74
CA GLY A 74 -7.97 0.81 -8.63
C GLY A 74 -9.23 0.03 -9.01
N LYS A 75 -9.06 -1.23 -9.46
CA LYS A 75 -10.20 -2.11 -9.76
C LYS A 75 -11.11 -2.35 -8.55
N LYS A 76 -10.53 -2.59 -7.37
CA LYS A 76 -11.33 -2.79 -6.15
C LYS A 76 -12.02 -1.51 -5.66
N MET A 77 -11.50 -0.32 -5.99
CA MET A 77 -12.17 0.96 -5.69
C MET A 77 -13.34 1.20 -6.63
N GLU A 78 -13.24 0.79 -7.90
CA GLU A 78 -14.35 0.83 -8.86
C GLU A 78 -15.47 -0.17 -8.52
N GLU A 79 -15.10 -1.37 -8.07
CA GLU A 79 -16.04 -2.46 -7.74
C GLU A 79 -16.49 -2.46 -6.27
N GLY A 80 -15.83 -1.67 -5.43
CA GLY A 80 -15.95 -1.72 -3.98
C GLY A 80 -17.22 -1.04 -3.44
N PRO A 81 -17.64 -1.39 -2.21
CA PRO A 81 -18.72 -0.68 -1.55
C PRO A 81 -18.31 0.79 -1.31
N GLU A 82 -19.22 1.70 -1.57
CA GLU A 82 -19.04 3.12 -1.24
C GLU A 82 -18.83 3.25 0.28
N LEU A 83 -17.75 3.93 0.67
CA LEU A 83 -17.45 4.19 2.07
C LEU A 83 -18.52 5.13 2.64
N SER A 84 -18.93 4.90 3.89
CA SER A 84 -19.77 5.88 4.58
C SER A 84 -19.03 7.23 4.72
N PRO A 85 -19.75 8.37 4.84
CA PRO A 85 -19.11 9.68 5.01
C PRO A 85 -18.12 9.71 6.19
N GLU A 86 -18.42 9.02 7.29
CA GLU A 86 -17.53 8.94 8.46
C GLU A 86 -16.24 8.14 8.17
N GLU A 87 -16.33 7.09 7.36
CA GLU A 87 -15.17 6.31 6.93
C GLU A 87 -14.33 7.04 5.89
N GLN A 88 -14.96 7.82 5.01
CA GLN A 88 -14.25 8.70 4.08
C GLN A 88 -13.43 9.75 4.84
N VAL A 89 -14.03 10.46 5.79
CA VAL A 89 -13.30 11.45 6.62
C VAL A 89 -12.12 10.81 7.34
N LYS A 90 -12.31 9.65 7.97
CA LYS A 90 -11.21 8.94 8.66
C LYS A 90 -10.11 8.50 7.70
N LEU A 91 -10.46 8.10 6.47
CA LEU A 91 -9.50 7.73 5.45
C LEU A 91 -8.69 8.96 4.98
N GLU A 92 -9.38 10.07 4.71
CA GLU A 92 -8.75 11.34 4.34
C GLU A 92 -7.81 11.84 5.44
N GLU A 93 -8.22 11.83 6.70
CA GLU A 93 -7.37 12.22 7.84
C GLU A 93 -6.09 11.37 7.92
N LYS A 94 -6.18 10.06 7.64
CA LYS A 94 -5.02 9.17 7.62
C LYS A 94 -4.12 9.40 6.41
N LEU A 95 -4.69 9.77 5.26
CA LEU A 95 -3.95 10.01 4.03
C LEU A 95 -3.34 11.41 3.96
N ALA A 96 -3.93 12.39 4.62
CA ALA A 96 -3.53 13.80 4.55
C ALA A 96 -2.01 14.01 4.71
N PRO A 97 -1.31 13.41 5.69
CA PRO A 97 0.12 13.62 5.85
C PRO A 97 0.96 13.11 4.66
N ALA A 98 0.54 12.00 4.04
CA ALA A 98 1.20 11.46 2.86
C ALA A 98 0.91 12.32 1.61
N MET A 99 -0.34 12.77 1.48
CA MET A 99 -0.77 13.63 0.38
C MET A 99 -0.10 15.00 0.43
N GLU A 100 0.06 15.60 1.61
CA GLU A 100 0.80 16.86 1.79
C GLU A 100 2.24 16.75 1.29
N LYS A 101 2.93 15.64 1.60
CA LYS A 101 4.29 15.38 1.10
C LYS A 101 4.32 15.21 -0.42
N LEU A 102 3.35 14.47 -0.97
CA LEU A 102 3.20 14.28 -2.40
C LEU A 102 3.00 15.61 -3.14
N PHE A 103 2.04 16.41 -2.69
CA PHE A 103 1.76 17.73 -3.26
C PHE A 103 2.92 18.69 -3.06
N GLY A 104 3.57 18.68 -1.89
CA GLY A 104 4.77 19.48 -1.62
C GLY A 104 5.89 19.16 -2.62
N ALA A 105 6.20 17.88 -2.81
CA ALA A 105 7.21 17.44 -3.77
C ALA A 105 6.82 17.80 -5.22
N ALA A 106 5.55 17.63 -5.59
CA ALA A 106 5.04 18.00 -6.91
C ALA A 106 5.18 19.50 -7.19
N MET A 107 4.80 20.36 -6.25
CA MET A 107 4.94 21.82 -6.39
C MET A 107 6.42 22.24 -6.44
N GLN A 108 7.24 21.67 -5.55
CA GLN A 108 8.64 22.06 -5.43
C GLN A 108 9.47 21.62 -6.65
N CYS A 109 9.11 20.50 -7.28
CA CYS A 109 9.82 19.93 -8.43
C CYS A 109 8.99 20.00 -9.72
N ALA A 110 8.03 20.93 -9.80
CA ALA A 110 7.09 21.04 -10.91
C ALA A 110 7.76 21.21 -12.27
N GLU A 111 8.89 21.91 -12.34
CA GLU A 111 9.64 22.17 -13.58
C GLU A 111 10.73 21.13 -13.86
N HIS A 112 10.91 20.15 -12.97
CA HIS A 112 11.94 19.13 -13.12
C HIS A 112 11.45 17.99 -14.01
N GLU A 113 12.04 17.84 -15.21
CA GLU A 113 11.61 16.87 -16.23
C GLU A 113 11.53 15.43 -15.70
N GLY A 114 12.51 15.01 -14.89
CA GLY A 114 12.50 13.67 -14.29
C GLY A 114 11.31 13.44 -13.36
N THR A 115 10.92 14.48 -12.62
CA THR A 115 9.81 14.42 -11.67
C THR A 115 8.48 14.41 -12.39
N GLN A 116 8.30 15.25 -13.43
CA GLN A 116 7.11 15.23 -14.29
C GLN A 116 6.89 13.84 -14.88
N LYS A 117 7.92 13.24 -15.49
CA LYS A 117 7.84 11.89 -16.07
C LYS A 117 7.50 10.82 -15.02
N ALA A 118 8.04 10.94 -13.82
CA ALA A 118 7.75 10.01 -12.74
C ALA A 118 6.27 10.09 -12.30
N PHE A 119 5.72 11.30 -12.19
CA PHE A 119 4.30 11.51 -11.88
C PHE A 119 3.38 11.04 -13.01
N GLU A 120 3.70 11.34 -14.28
CA GLU A 120 2.96 10.83 -15.45
C GLU A 120 2.95 9.30 -15.51
N ALA A 121 4.08 8.66 -15.21
CA ALA A 121 4.15 7.20 -15.16
C ALA A 121 3.30 6.62 -14.02
N MET A 122 3.29 7.28 -12.86
CA MET A 122 2.45 6.89 -11.73
C MET A 122 0.95 7.03 -12.06
N ASP A 123 0.54 8.12 -12.71
CA ASP A 123 -0.84 8.37 -13.12
C ASP A 123 -1.36 7.28 -14.09
N LYS A 124 -0.56 6.93 -15.10
CA LYS A 124 -0.86 5.84 -16.04
C LYS A 124 -1.07 4.49 -15.34
N LEU A 125 -0.37 4.23 -14.23
CA LEU A 125 -0.53 2.99 -13.46
C LEU A 125 -1.86 2.93 -12.70
N MET A 126 -2.41 4.08 -12.31
CA MET A 126 -3.66 4.18 -11.55
C MET A 126 -4.91 4.18 -12.43
N GLY A 127 -4.77 3.94 -13.74
CA GLY A 127 -5.89 4.01 -14.66
C GLY A 127 -6.14 5.42 -15.20
N GLY A 128 -5.13 6.30 -15.16
CA GLY A 128 -5.07 7.46 -16.04
C GLY A 128 -5.08 6.99 -17.50
N ALA A 129 -6.27 6.72 -18.02
CA ALA A 129 -6.53 6.78 -19.45
C ALA A 129 -6.05 8.14 -19.92
N GLU A 130 -5.40 8.20 -21.09
CA GLU A 130 -5.08 9.44 -21.81
C GLU A 130 -6.07 10.53 -21.41
N ALA A 131 -5.59 11.51 -20.64
CA ALA A 131 -6.37 12.70 -20.37
C ALA A 131 -6.81 13.20 -21.74
N ALA A 132 -8.09 13.04 -22.06
CA ALA A 132 -8.66 13.66 -23.25
C ALA A 132 -8.25 15.14 -23.16
N PRO A 133 -7.67 15.72 -24.23
CA PRO A 133 -7.16 17.08 -24.19
C PRO A 133 -8.28 17.97 -23.65
N GLN A 134 -8.02 18.64 -22.53
CA GLN A 134 -8.99 19.60 -21.98
C GLN A 134 -9.22 20.70 -23.04
N PRO A 135 -10.48 21.11 -23.30
CA PRO A 135 -10.84 22.06 -24.34
C PRO A 135 -10.28 23.48 -24.09
#